data_AF-A0AA88PSN6-F1
#
_entry.id   AF-A0AA88PSN6-F1
#
_cell.length_a   1.000
_cell.length_b   1.000
_cell.length_c   1.000
_cell.angle_alpha   90.00
_cell.angle_beta   90.00
_cell.angle_gamma   90.00
#
_symmetry.space_group_name_H-M   'P 1'
#
loop_
_entity.id
_entity.type
_entity.pdbx_description
1 polymer ?
#
loop_
_entity_poly.entity_id
_entity_poly.type
_entity_poly.pdbx_seq_one_letter_code
_entity_poly.pdbx_strand_id
1 'polypeptide(L)'
;MYFPALLSLCILSMLGMVHSIPIHQDNLKNFKLQAETIILRIKDHSKELKLYPNISIGDPDLYPEIPADKPIQGLGSIVDALTTFQKVLQRLPKGKLSQIRIDLSTLLGSLKERMTSMRCTAKEPTNGRSLDILLQNNATHHITFGYFVLDRLKQFTQKMIGNLDQLKSC
;
A
#
# COMPACT_ATOMS: atom_id res chain seq x y z
N MET A 1 -50.94 15.87 15.46
CA MET A 1 -50.04 14.89 16.11
C MET A 1 -49.03 14.40 15.08
N TYR A 2 -47.84 15.02 14.99
CA TYR A 2 -46.80 14.67 13.99
C TYR A 2 -45.37 14.64 14.59
N PHE A 3 -45.27 14.50 15.92
CA PHE A 3 -44.01 14.52 16.65
C PHE A 3 -43.18 13.21 16.64
N PRO A 4 -43.75 11.99 16.59
CA PRO A 4 -42.93 10.77 16.73
C PRO A 4 -42.16 10.39 15.46
N ALA A 5 -42.63 10.80 14.27
CA ALA A 5 -41.97 10.46 13.00
C ALA A 5 -40.67 11.27 12.77
N LEU A 6 -40.62 12.53 13.22
CA LEU A 6 -39.44 13.38 13.10
C LEU A 6 -38.31 12.95 14.03
N LEU A 7 -38.64 12.49 15.25
CA LEU A 7 -37.67 11.94 16.21
C LEU A 7 -36.99 10.67 15.69
N SER A 8 -37.73 9.80 15.01
CA SER A 8 -37.18 8.57 14.40
C SER A 8 -36.13 8.87 13.31
N LEU A 9 -36.38 9.86 12.45
CA LEU A 9 -35.43 10.28 11.42
C LEU A 9 -34.15 10.90 11.99
N CYS A 10 -34.24 11.65 13.09
CA CYS A 10 -33.06 12.20 13.77
C CYS A 10 -32.21 11.09 14.40
N ILE A 11 -32.81 10.08 15.01
CA ILE A 11 -32.07 8.96 15.63
C ILE A 11 -31.39 8.09 14.54
N LEU A 12 -32.07 7.83 13.42
CA LEU A 12 -31.45 7.12 12.28
C LEU A 12 -30.30 7.92 11.64
N SER A 13 -30.41 9.24 11.58
CA SER A 13 -29.32 10.10 11.04
C SER A 13 -28.07 10.09 11.92
N MET A 14 -28.23 9.88 13.24
CA MET A 14 -27.10 9.75 14.16
C MET A 14 -26.45 8.35 14.14
N LEU A 15 -27.18 7.31 13.72
CA LEU A 15 -26.58 5.98 13.46
C LEU A 15 -25.76 5.94 12.16
N GLY A 16 -25.94 6.91 11.26
CA GLY A 16 -25.20 7.03 10.00
C GLY A 16 -23.80 7.63 10.13
N MET A 17 -23.37 8.02 11.33
CA MET A 17 -21.97 8.36 11.58
C MET A 17 -21.20 7.05 11.69
N VAL A 18 -20.67 6.59 10.56
CA VAL A 18 -19.62 5.56 10.50
C VAL A 18 -18.55 5.99 11.50
N HIS A 19 -18.49 5.29 12.65
CA HIS A 19 -17.53 5.58 13.69
C HIS A 19 -16.14 5.22 13.15
N SER A 20 -15.48 6.21 12.58
CA SER A 20 -14.06 6.20 12.31
C SER A 20 -13.31 5.88 13.60
N ILE A 21 -12.93 4.63 13.83
CA ILE A 21 -12.11 4.24 14.99
C ILE A 21 -10.70 4.79 14.74
N PRO A 22 -10.27 5.86 15.45
CA PRO A 22 -9.01 6.52 15.18
C PRO A 22 -7.84 5.57 15.44
N ILE A 23 -6.78 5.66 14.64
CA ILE A 23 -5.58 4.84 14.81
C ILE A 23 -4.86 5.24 16.09
N HIS A 24 -4.65 4.27 16.98
CA HIS A 24 -3.93 4.50 18.24
C HIS A 24 -2.51 4.98 17.92
N GLN A 25 -2.02 5.98 18.65
CA GLN A 25 -0.76 6.65 18.34
C GLN A 25 0.44 5.70 18.33
N ASP A 26 0.45 4.68 19.19
CA ASP A 26 1.52 3.67 19.22
C ASP A 26 1.49 2.75 17.99
N ASN A 27 0.30 2.43 17.46
CA ASN A 27 0.20 1.68 16.21
C ASN A 27 0.71 2.51 15.04
N LEU A 28 0.38 3.81 15.01
CA LEU A 28 0.89 4.74 13.99
C LEU A 28 2.41 4.81 14.01
N LYS A 29 3.02 4.95 15.20
CA LYS A 29 4.48 4.93 15.36
C LYS A 29 5.09 3.63 14.84
N ASN A 30 4.48 2.49 15.16
CA ASN A 30 4.96 1.19 14.70
C ASN A 30 4.89 1.07 13.17
N PHE A 31 3.77 1.48 12.54
CA PHE A 31 3.64 1.47 11.08
C PHE A 31 4.67 2.37 10.40
N LYS A 32 4.92 3.56 10.95
CA LYS A 32 5.95 4.48 10.45
C LYS A 32 7.35 3.86 10.55
N LEU A 33 7.68 3.26 11.68
CA LEU A 33 8.98 2.62 11.88
C LEU A 33 9.21 1.43 10.91
N GLN A 34 8.18 0.60 10.70
CA GLN A 34 8.24 -0.48 9.71
C GLN A 34 8.41 0.07 8.28
N ALA A 35 7.68 1.13 7.95
CA ALA A 35 7.75 1.81 6.65
C ALA A 35 9.14 2.43 6.40
N GLU A 36 9.72 3.10 7.40
CA GLU A 36 11.08 3.65 7.36
C GLU A 36 12.12 2.56 7.17
N THR A 37 11.96 1.41 7.84
CA THR A 37 12.84 0.24 7.69
C THR A 37 12.82 -0.28 6.25
N ILE A 38 11.65 -0.39 5.63
CA ILE A 38 11.50 -0.78 4.23
C ILE A 38 12.23 0.22 3.32
N ILE A 39 12.02 1.52 3.51
CA ILE A 39 12.67 2.58 2.73
C ILE A 39 14.19 2.50 2.82
N LEU A 40 14.74 2.31 4.03
CA LEU A 40 16.18 2.19 4.26
C LEU A 40 16.76 0.98 3.52
N ARG A 41 16.12 -0.18 3.63
CA ARG A 41 16.57 -1.40 2.94
C ARG A 41 16.49 -1.29 1.43
N ILE A 42 15.46 -0.63 0.89
CA ILE A 42 15.39 -0.33 -0.55
C ILE A 42 16.57 0.56 -0.98
N LYS A 43 16.88 1.62 -0.21
CA LYS A 43 18.01 2.51 -0.50
C LYS A 43 19.33 1.74 -0.49
N ASP A 44 19.57 0.90 0.51
CA ASP A 44 20.82 0.15 0.61
C ASP A 44 20.94 -0.91 -0.49
N HIS A 45 19.86 -1.62 -0.78
CA HIS A 45 19.82 -2.55 -1.93
C HIS A 45 20.10 -1.84 -3.26
N SER A 46 19.57 -0.63 -3.45
CA SER A 46 19.79 0.17 -4.67
C SER A 46 21.25 0.62 -4.81
N LYS A 47 21.92 0.99 -3.70
CA LYS A 47 23.35 1.36 -3.71
C LYS A 47 24.23 0.17 -4.12
N GLU A 48 23.94 -1.02 -3.61
CA GLU A 48 24.70 -2.23 -3.92
C GLU A 48 24.62 -2.63 -5.40
N LEU A 49 23.48 -2.37 -6.05
CA LEU A 49 23.30 -2.67 -7.47
C LEU A 49 24.10 -1.75 -8.39
N LYS A 50 24.73 -0.68 -7.89
CA LYS A 50 25.49 0.33 -8.67
C LYS A 50 24.76 0.81 -9.94
N LEU A 51 23.43 0.70 -9.97
CA LEU A 51 22.61 1.17 -11.07
C LEU A 51 22.59 2.69 -10.97
N TYR A 52 23.36 3.35 -11.84
CA TYR A 52 23.35 4.80 -12.00
C TYR A 52 21.93 5.31 -12.32
N PRO A 53 21.61 6.58 -12.01
CA PRO A 53 20.25 7.12 -12.03
C PRO A 53 19.64 7.31 -13.43
N ASN A 54 20.34 6.90 -14.49
CA ASN A 54 19.98 7.22 -15.88
C ASN A 54 19.20 6.11 -16.57
N ILE A 55 18.50 5.25 -15.84
CA ILE A 55 17.35 4.59 -16.44
C ILE A 55 16.27 5.67 -16.50
N SER A 56 16.31 6.48 -17.57
CA SER A 56 15.11 7.11 -18.07
C SER A 56 14.14 5.95 -18.25
N ILE A 57 13.19 5.82 -17.32
CA ILE A 57 12.07 4.89 -17.40
C ILE A 57 11.26 5.39 -18.60
N GLY A 58 11.76 5.01 -19.77
CA GLY A 58 11.28 5.42 -21.07
C GLY A 58 10.06 4.60 -21.38
N ASP A 59 9.00 5.31 -21.72
CA ASP A 59 7.70 4.84 -22.16
C ASP A 59 6.70 4.50 -21.04
N PRO A 60 5.83 5.45 -20.65
CA PRO A 60 4.69 5.23 -19.78
C PRO A 60 3.78 4.08 -20.23
N ASP A 61 3.77 3.73 -21.52
CA ASP A 61 2.93 2.64 -22.06
C ASP A 61 3.51 1.24 -21.79
N LEU A 62 4.80 1.13 -21.41
CA LEU A 62 5.45 -0.12 -20.99
C LEU A 62 5.28 -0.42 -19.50
N TYR A 63 4.79 0.55 -18.72
CA TYR A 63 4.65 0.42 -17.28
C TYR A 63 3.19 0.59 -16.86
N PRO A 64 2.65 -0.35 -16.08
CA PRO A 64 1.28 -0.24 -15.59
C PRO A 64 1.16 0.91 -14.61
N GLU A 65 -0.07 1.35 -14.36
CA GLU A 65 -0.38 2.17 -13.18
C GLU A 65 0.06 1.45 -11.91
N ILE A 66 1.30 1.69 -11.48
CA ILE A 66 1.78 1.23 -10.18
C ILE A 66 1.08 2.11 -9.12
N PRO A 67 0.61 1.53 -8.01
CA PRO A 67 -0.20 2.25 -7.02
C PRO A 67 0.43 3.52 -6.42
N ALA A 68 1.72 3.77 -6.63
CA ALA A 68 2.44 4.97 -6.18
C ALA A 68 1.75 6.29 -6.59
N ASP A 69 1.21 6.32 -7.81
CA ASP A 69 0.62 7.52 -8.39
C ASP A 69 -0.83 7.74 -7.92
N LYS A 70 -1.50 6.70 -7.38
CA LYS A 70 -2.89 6.78 -6.89
C LYS A 70 -2.97 7.54 -5.56
N PRO A 71 -3.97 8.42 -5.35
CA PRO A 71 -4.15 9.09 -4.07
C PRO A 71 -4.48 8.08 -2.96
N ILE A 72 -4.01 8.34 -1.75
CA ILE A 72 -4.36 7.54 -0.57
C ILE A 72 -5.72 8.03 -0.08
N GLN A 73 -6.73 7.16 -0.18
CA GLN A 73 -8.12 7.47 0.19
C GLN A 73 -8.48 6.99 1.61
N GLY A 74 -7.65 6.13 2.19
CA GLY A 74 -7.89 5.49 3.48
C GLY A 74 -7.02 4.25 3.67
N LEU A 75 -7.20 3.57 4.80
CA LEU A 75 -6.40 2.38 5.14
C LEU A 75 -6.56 1.25 4.12
N GLY A 76 -7.76 1.08 3.54
CA GLY A 76 -8.01 0.10 2.47
C GLY A 76 -7.12 0.32 1.25
N SER A 77 -7.03 1.57 0.78
CA SER A 77 -6.18 1.91 -0.38
C SER A 77 -4.69 1.61 -0.15
N ILE A 78 -4.22 1.73 1.10
CA ILE A 78 -2.85 1.37 1.49
C ILE A 78 -2.67 -0.14 1.42
N VAL A 79 -3.59 -0.90 2.01
CA VAL A 79 -3.53 -2.36 2.02
C VAL A 79 -3.59 -2.93 0.61
N ASP A 80 -4.42 -2.37 -0.27
CA ASP A 80 -4.54 -2.80 -1.67
C ASP A 80 -3.24 -2.54 -2.46
N ALA A 81 -2.66 -1.35 -2.29
CA ALA A 81 -1.40 -0.98 -2.91
C ALA A 81 -0.24 -1.88 -2.44
N LEU A 82 -0.07 -2.05 -1.13
CA LEU A 82 0.98 -2.89 -0.56
C LEU A 82 0.78 -4.37 -0.92
N THR A 83 -0.46 -4.85 -1.01
CA THR A 83 -0.77 -6.20 -1.50
C THR A 83 -0.33 -6.38 -2.95
N THR A 84 -0.54 -5.36 -3.79
CA THR A 84 -0.08 -5.37 -5.19
C THR A 84 1.45 -5.45 -5.25
N PHE A 85 2.16 -4.60 -4.50
CA PHE A 85 3.62 -4.65 -4.41
C PHE A 85 4.12 -6.01 -3.90
N GLN A 86 3.46 -6.60 -2.89
CA GLN A 86 3.83 -7.90 -2.37
C GLN A 86 3.74 -8.99 -3.46
N LYS A 87 2.65 -9.02 -4.23
CA LYS A 87 2.48 -9.98 -5.33
C LYS A 87 3.53 -9.80 -6.42
N VAL A 88 3.84 -8.56 -6.81
CA VAL A 88 4.91 -8.27 -7.79
C VAL A 88 6.26 -8.76 -7.26
N LEU A 89 6.61 -8.36 -6.03
CA LEU A 89 7.89 -8.71 -5.42
C LEU A 89 8.03 -10.23 -5.28
N GLN A 90 6.97 -10.96 -4.91
CA GLN A 90 7.00 -12.42 -4.80
C GLN A 90 7.46 -13.13 -6.07
N ARG A 91 7.19 -12.53 -7.24
CA ARG A 91 7.47 -13.09 -8.56
C ARG A 91 8.89 -12.79 -9.05
N LEU A 92 9.57 -11.82 -8.44
CA LEU A 92 10.98 -11.58 -8.70
C LEU A 92 11.85 -12.69 -8.10
N PRO A 93 13.12 -12.85 -8.51
CA PRO A 93 14.07 -13.72 -7.82
C PRO A 93 14.23 -13.33 -6.35
N LYS A 94 14.20 -14.30 -5.42
CA LYS A 94 14.21 -14.05 -3.97
C LYS A 94 15.44 -13.27 -3.53
N GLY A 95 16.64 -13.75 -3.86
CA GLY A 95 17.93 -13.09 -3.64
C GLY A 95 18.01 -12.16 -2.43
N LYS A 96 18.52 -10.96 -2.66
CA LYS A 96 18.60 -9.88 -1.65
C LYS A 96 17.25 -9.17 -1.39
N LEU A 97 16.19 -9.54 -2.10
CA LEU A 97 14.83 -9.00 -1.90
C LEU A 97 14.08 -9.70 -0.78
N SER A 98 14.62 -10.80 -0.24
CA SER A 98 13.99 -11.61 0.81
C SER A 98 13.59 -10.77 2.02
N GLN A 99 14.50 -9.92 2.52
CA GLN A 99 14.22 -9.09 3.68
C GLN A 99 13.14 -8.05 3.41
N ILE A 100 13.19 -7.40 2.24
CA ILE A 100 12.18 -6.39 1.84
C ILE A 100 10.79 -7.04 1.74
N ARG A 101 10.70 -8.28 1.24
CA ARG A 101 9.44 -9.05 1.20
C ARG A 101 8.92 -9.37 2.59
N ILE A 102 9.80 -9.74 3.52
CA ILE A 102 9.43 -10.03 4.90
C ILE A 102 8.89 -8.77 5.56
N ASP A 103 9.62 -7.65 5.47
CA ASP A 103 9.21 -6.39 6.08
C ASP A 103 7.86 -5.91 5.53
N LEU A 104 7.68 -5.99 4.21
CA LEU A 104 6.42 -5.65 3.56
C LEU A 104 5.28 -6.55 4.03
N SER A 105 5.54 -7.86 4.17
CA SER A 105 4.55 -8.81 4.67
C SER A 105 4.15 -8.53 6.12
N THR A 106 5.12 -8.17 6.97
CA THR A 106 4.88 -7.81 8.37
C THR A 106 4.04 -6.55 8.46
N LEU A 107 4.42 -5.48 7.74
CA LEU A 107 3.65 -4.24 7.68
C LEU A 107 2.23 -4.48 7.18
N LEU A 108 2.08 -5.26 6.10
CA LEU A 108 0.77 -5.61 5.55
C LEU A 108 -0.08 -6.39 6.57
N GLY A 109 0.52 -7.32 7.32
CA GLY A 109 -0.15 -8.05 8.39
C GLY A 109 -0.71 -7.13 9.45
N SER A 110 0.12 -6.22 9.98
CA SER A 110 -0.30 -5.28 11.02
C SER A 110 -1.37 -4.29 10.52
N LEU A 111 -1.31 -3.85 9.25
CA LEU A 111 -2.34 -3.00 8.65
C LEU A 111 -3.66 -3.75 8.44
N LYS A 112 -3.62 -5.04 8.08
CA LYS A 112 -4.82 -5.89 7.94
C LYS A 112 -5.48 -6.15 9.30
N GLU A 113 -4.71 -6.48 10.33
CA GLU A 113 -5.22 -6.57 11.70
C GLU A 113 -5.92 -5.28 12.12
N ARG A 114 -5.33 -4.14 11.75
CA ARG A 114 -5.93 -2.83 12.00
C ARG A 114 -7.24 -2.64 11.24
N MET A 115 -7.30 -2.97 9.96
CA MET A 115 -8.55 -2.93 9.19
C MET A 115 -9.65 -3.78 9.84
N THR A 116 -9.30 -4.98 10.31
CA THR A 116 -10.23 -5.86 11.03
C THR A 116 -10.73 -5.20 12.31
N SER A 117 -9.84 -4.59 13.11
CA SER A 117 -10.23 -3.86 14.33
C SER A 117 -11.15 -2.67 14.06
N MET A 118 -11.00 -2.05 12.90
CA MET A 118 -11.82 -0.93 12.43
C MET A 118 -13.12 -1.39 11.72
N ARG A 119 -13.37 -2.70 11.64
CA ARG A 119 -14.51 -3.32 10.93
C ARG A 119 -14.58 -2.94 9.45
N CYS A 120 -13.43 -2.76 8.82
CA CYS A 120 -13.35 -2.43 7.41
C CYS A 120 -13.58 -3.66 6.55
N THR A 121 -14.40 -3.54 5.51
CA THR A 121 -14.53 -4.57 4.48
C THR A 121 -13.31 -4.54 3.59
N ALA A 122 -12.53 -5.62 3.56
CA ALA A 122 -11.50 -5.81 2.55
C ALA A 122 -12.18 -5.92 1.18
N LYS A 123 -11.81 -5.04 0.24
CA LYS A 123 -12.19 -5.22 -1.16
C LYS A 123 -11.22 -6.21 -1.79
N GLU A 124 -11.73 -7.08 -2.65
CA GLU A 124 -10.85 -7.97 -3.39
C GLU A 124 -10.05 -7.17 -4.43
N PRO A 125 -8.72 -7.35 -4.52
CA PRO A 125 -7.91 -6.55 -5.44
C PRO A 125 -8.33 -6.80 -6.89
N THR A 126 -8.77 -5.75 -7.58
CA THR A 126 -9.32 -5.81 -8.95
C THR A 126 -8.26 -6.14 -10.03
N ASN A 127 -6.98 -6.22 -9.67
CA ASN A 127 -5.86 -6.10 -10.61
C ASN A 127 -5.28 -7.44 -11.09
N GLY A 128 -5.92 -8.57 -10.78
CA GLY A 128 -5.34 -9.93 -10.99
C GLY A 128 -4.83 -10.18 -12.42
N ARG A 129 -5.68 -10.02 -13.43
CA ARG A 129 -5.31 -10.29 -14.84
C ARG A 129 -4.27 -9.33 -15.39
N SER A 130 -4.36 -8.04 -15.04
CA SER A 130 -3.36 -7.03 -15.46
C SER A 130 -1.98 -7.33 -14.88
N LEU A 131 -1.93 -7.80 -13.63
CA LEU A 131 -0.70 -8.11 -12.92
C LEU A 131 0.05 -9.30 -13.54
N ASP A 132 -0.66 -10.33 -13.98
CA ASP A 132 -0.03 -11.49 -14.62
C ASP A 132 0.59 -11.13 -15.98
N ILE A 133 -0.09 -10.31 -16.78
CA ILE A 133 0.43 -9.81 -18.07
C ILE A 133 1.71 -9.00 -17.85
N LEU A 134 1.74 -8.16 -16.81
CA LEU A 134 2.91 -7.36 -16.47
C LEU A 134 4.13 -8.17 -16.11
N LEU A 135 3.92 -9.23 -15.34
CA LEU A 135 4.99 -10.14 -14.94
C LEU A 135 5.52 -10.92 -16.14
N GLN A 136 4.65 -11.32 -17.08
CA GLN A 136 5.06 -11.97 -18.31
C GLN A 136 5.88 -11.04 -19.21
N ASN A 137 5.40 -9.81 -19.45
CA ASN A 137 6.09 -8.84 -20.32
C ASN A 137 7.48 -8.45 -19.80
N ASN A 138 7.69 -8.52 -18.48
CA ASN A 138 8.95 -8.13 -17.83
C ASN A 138 9.79 -9.34 -17.38
N ALA A 139 9.45 -10.56 -17.80
CA ALA A 139 10.12 -11.79 -17.39
C ALA A 139 11.60 -11.85 -17.83
N THR A 140 11.99 -11.16 -18.88
CA THR A 140 13.39 -11.14 -19.37
C THR A 140 14.24 -10.04 -18.75
N HIS A 141 13.62 -9.05 -18.09
CA HIS A 141 14.28 -7.84 -17.55
C HIS A 141 14.12 -7.71 -16.03
N HIS A 142 14.24 -8.83 -15.31
CA HIS A 142 13.97 -8.90 -13.87
C HIS A 142 14.76 -7.91 -13.01
N ILE A 143 15.99 -7.54 -13.39
CA ILE A 143 16.81 -6.59 -12.63
C ILE A 143 16.26 -5.17 -12.78
N THR A 144 16.06 -4.70 -14.01
CA THR A 144 15.50 -3.37 -14.31
C THR A 144 14.09 -3.22 -13.78
N PHE A 145 13.23 -4.23 -14.02
CA PHE A 145 11.87 -4.25 -13.52
C PHE A 145 11.84 -4.29 -11.98
N GLY A 146 12.70 -5.09 -11.35
CA GLY A 146 12.83 -5.13 -9.90
C GLY A 146 13.22 -3.79 -9.30
N TYR A 147 14.20 -3.09 -9.90
CA TYR A 147 14.59 -1.75 -9.48
C TYR A 147 13.41 -0.76 -9.57
N PHE A 148 12.71 -0.74 -10.70
CA PHE A 148 11.54 0.12 -10.90
C PHE A 148 10.45 -0.12 -9.85
N VAL A 149 10.13 -1.39 -9.58
CA VAL A 149 9.14 -1.78 -8.56
C VAL A 149 9.56 -1.31 -7.17
N LEU A 150 10.85 -1.43 -6.82
CA LEU A 150 11.35 -0.98 -5.53
C LEU A 150 11.35 0.54 -5.40
N ASP A 151 11.69 1.28 -6.46
CA ASP A 151 11.62 2.73 -6.43
C ASP A 151 10.18 3.21 -6.21
N ARG A 152 9.21 2.62 -6.92
CA ARG A 152 7.79 2.92 -6.72
C ARG A 152 7.27 2.51 -5.35
N LEU A 153 7.72 1.36 -4.81
CA LEU A 153 7.39 0.98 -3.43
C LEU A 153 7.92 2.00 -2.43
N LYS A 154 9.16 2.46 -2.59
CA LYS A 154 9.75 3.51 -1.75
C LYS A 154 8.93 4.79 -1.80
N GLN A 155 8.60 5.29 -2.99
CA GLN A 155 7.77 6.49 -3.16
C GLN A 155 6.40 6.34 -2.48
N PHE A 156 5.73 5.20 -2.71
CA PHE A 156 4.43 4.92 -2.08
C PHE A 156 4.55 4.85 -0.55
N THR A 157 5.60 4.23 -0.03
CA THR A 157 5.82 4.06 1.43
C THR A 157 6.10 5.41 2.09
N GLN A 158 6.84 6.31 1.43
CA GLN A 158 7.04 7.68 1.88
C GLN A 158 5.71 8.47 1.91
N LYS A 159 4.91 8.34 0.85
CA LYS A 159 3.57 8.94 0.78
C LYS A 159 2.68 8.40 1.89
N MET A 160 2.71 7.10 2.16
CA MET A 160 1.99 6.46 3.24
C MET A 160 2.33 7.09 4.60
N ILE A 161 3.62 7.20 4.95
CA ILE A 161 4.07 7.81 6.21
C ILE A 161 3.47 9.20 6.41
N GLY A 162 3.47 10.04 5.37
CA GLY A 162 2.91 11.40 5.41
C GLY A 162 1.38 11.44 5.55
N ASN A 163 0.68 10.38 5.18
CA ASN A 163 -0.78 10.29 5.25
C ASN A 163 -1.28 9.48 6.47
N LEU A 164 -0.43 8.70 7.13
CA LEU A 164 -0.81 7.82 8.25
C LEU A 164 -1.52 8.58 9.39
N ASP A 165 -1.08 9.80 9.72
CA ASP A 165 -1.68 10.61 10.80
C ASP A 165 -3.09 11.10 10.46
N GLN A 166 -3.45 11.13 9.18
CA GLN A 166 -4.73 11.62 8.67
C GLN A 166 -5.73 10.47 8.43
N LEU A 167 -5.31 9.22 8.61
CA LEU A 167 -6.17 8.05 8.43
C LEU A 167 -7.22 7.98 9.53
N LYS A 168 -8.40 8.48 9.21
CA LYS A 168 -9.62 8.34 10.02
C LYS A 168 -10.54 7.24 9.47
N SER A 169 -10.32 6.79 8.25
CA SER A 169 -11.24 5.89 7.56
C SER A 169 -10.54 4.72 6.88
N CYS A 170 -11.33 3.70 6.64
CA CYS A 170 -11.19 2.84 5.48
C CYS A 170 -12.05 3.42 4.35
#